data_AF-A0A939I6K9-F1
#
_entry.id   AF-A0A939I6K9-F1
#
_cell.length_a   1.000
_cell.length_b   1.000
_cell.length_c   1.000
_cell.angle_alpha   90.00
_cell.angle_beta   90.00
_cell.angle_gamma   90.00
#
_symmetry.space_group_name_H-M   'P 1'
#
loop_
_entity.id
_entity.type
_entity.pdbx_description
1 polymer ?
#
loop_
_entity_poly.entity_id
_entity_poly.type
_entity_poly.pdbx_seq_one_letter_code
_entity_poly.pdbx_strand_id
1 'polypeptide(L)'
;MTIARGATPWFVPTLATAAVTTALTRRSGKWALAAVPACALSAGMLWFFRDPEREVGTGRVISPADGVVQSIDAWPDGRTRVAIFMSPLNVHVNRAPLPGTVTSVEHVAGGFVPAFNKDSDQNERVVWHFDTELGDIEMVQIAGAVARRIVPYVAAGTKVEQGERIGLIRFGSRVDTYLPAGVEVGVEVGQKTTAGVTRLDRD
;
A
#
# COMPACT_ATOMS: atom_id res chain seq x y z
N MET A 1 -17.65 3.31 1.64
CA MET A 1 -16.30 3.44 1.06
C MET A 1 -15.70 4.71 1.62
N THR A 2 -14.60 4.61 2.38
CA THR A 2 -13.88 5.76 2.92
C THR A 2 -12.73 6.14 1.98
N ILE A 3 -12.08 7.27 2.24
CA ILE A 3 -10.90 7.73 1.51
C ILE A 3 -9.69 7.61 2.43
N ALA A 4 -8.57 7.14 1.89
CA ALA A 4 -7.34 6.94 2.62
C ALA A 4 -6.89 8.22 3.34
N ARG A 5 -6.48 8.07 4.61
CA ARG A 5 -5.89 9.17 5.38
C ARG A 5 -4.63 9.67 4.68
N GLY A 6 -4.49 10.99 4.57
CA GLY A 6 -3.35 11.60 3.87
C GLY A 6 -3.50 11.70 2.34
N ALA A 7 -4.68 11.37 1.79
CA ALA A 7 -5.02 11.61 0.38
C ALA A 7 -5.48 13.05 0.09
N THR A 8 -5.92 13.81 1.10
CA THR A 8 -6.50 15.16 0.95
C THR A 8 -5.69 16.12 0.06
N PRO A 9 -4.35 16.22 0.19
CA PRO A 9 -3.55 17.11 -0.66
C PRO A 9 -3.61 16.77 -2.15
N TRP A 10 -4.02 15.55 -2.51
CA TRP A 10 -4.04 15.07 -3.89
C TRP A 10 -5.42 15.19 -4.52
N PHE A 11 -6.49 14.84 -3.82
CA PHE A 11 -7.82 14.85 -4.44
C PHE A 11 -8.49 16.23 -4.36
N VAL A 12 -8.26 17.04 -3.33
CA VAL A 12 -8.92 18.37 -3.19
C VAL A 12 -8.59 19.33 -4.34
N PRO A 13 -7.32 19.52 -4.76
CA PRO A 13 -7.00 20.39 -5.88
C PRO A 13 -7.63 19.91 -7.20
N THR A 14 -7.67 18.58 -7.41
CA THR A 14 -8.30 18.02 -8.61
C THR A 14 -9.80 18.29 -8.60
N LEU A 15 -10.50 18.06 -7.48
CA LEU A 15 -11.93 18.34 -7.36
C LEU A 15 -12.25 19.82 -7.55
N ALA A 16 -11.45 20.71 -6.97
CA ALA A 16 -11.60 22.15 -7.15
C ALA A 16 -11.46 22.53 -8.63
N THR A 17 -10.45 21.97 -9.31
CA THR A 17 -10.22 22.20 -10.75
C THR A 17 -11.39 21.68 -11.59
N ALA A 18 -11.87 20.47 -11.31
CA ALA A 18 -13.04 19.88 -11.97
C ALA A 18 -14.30 20.73 -11.76
N ALA A 19 -14.55 21.20 -10.53
CA ALA A 19 -15.69 22.04 -10.22
C ALA A 19 -15.64 23.40 -10.94
N VAL A 20 -14.48 24.07 -10.91
CA VAL A 20 -14.29 25.38 -11.55
C VAL A 20 -14.45 25.27 -13.07
N THR A 21 -13.75 24.33 -13.70
CA THR A 21 -13.83 24.14 -15.16
C THR A 21 -15.24 23.74 -15.61
N THR A 22 -15.92 22.89 -14.85
CA THR A 22 -17.32 22.54 -15.09
C THR A 22 -18.24 23.76 -14.95
N ALA A 23 -18.07 24.59 -13.92
CA ALA A 23 -18.89 25.79 -13.75
C ALA A 23 -18.71 26.79 -14.90
N LEU A 24 -17.49 26.93 -15.44
CA LEU A 24 -17.18 27.81 -16.56
C LEU A 24 -17.81 27.37 -17.90
N THR A 25 -18.20 26.11 -18.03
CA THR A 25 -18.95 25.63 -19.22
C THR A 25 -20.28 26.37 -19.41
N ARG A 26 -20.89 26.88 -18.33
CA ARG A 26 -22.09 27.72 -18.38
C ARG A 26 -21.86 29.06 -19.07
N ARG A 27 -20.61 29.54 -19.12
CA ARG A 27 -20.23 30.79 -19.80
C ARG A 27 -19.79 30.55 -21.24
N SER A 28 -19.09 29.45 -21.52
CA SER A 28 -18.67 29.08 -22.86
C SER A 28 -18.45 27.58 -22.96
N GLY A 29 -19.03 26.95 -24.00
CA GLY A 29 -18.87 25.53 -24.27
C GLY A 29 -17.42 25.08 -24.50
N LYS A 30 -16.50 26.01 -24.82
CA LYS A 30 -15.06 25.71 -24.97
C LYS A 30 -14.42 25.17 -23.69
N TRP A 31 -14.95 25.53 -22.52
CA TRP A 31 -14.48 25.01 -21.23
C TRP A 31 -14.73 23.51 -21.06
N ALA A 32 -15.61 22.90 -21.87
CA ALA A 32 -15.84 21.46 -21.85
C ALA A 32 -14.55 20.66 -22.15
N LEU A 33 -13.68 21.17 -23.01
CA LEU A 33 -12.38 20.55 -23.32
C LEU A 33 -11.46 20.43 -22.11
N ALA A 34 -11.58 21.36 -21.15
CA ALA A 34 -10.83 21.32 -19.89
C ALA A 34 -11.59 20.57 -18.79
N ALA A 35 -12.92 20.68 -18.76
CA ALA A 35 -13.76 20.07 -17.73
C ALA A 35 -13.73 18.53 -17.79
N VAL A 36 -13.81 17.93 -18.98
CA VAL A 36 -13.77 16.47 -19.15
C VAL A 36 -12.52 15.82 -18.54
N PRO A 37 -11.28 16.22 -18.92
CA PRO A 37 -10.08 15.62 -18.34
C PRO A 37 -9.92 15.96 -16.85
N ALA A 38 -10.34 17.15 -16.40
CA ALA A 38 -10.30 17.50 -14.97
C ALA A 38 -11.22 16.59 -14.13
N CYS A 39 -12.45 16.37 -14.59
CA CYS A 39 -13.39 15.44 -13.95
C CYS A 39 -12.87 14.00 -13.97
N ALA A 40 -12.31 13.54 -15.09
CA ALA A 40 -11.72 12.21 -15.21
C ALA A 40 -10.55 12.02 -14.22
N LEU A 41 -9.66 13.01 -14.11
CA LEU A 41 -8.56 13.00 -13.15
C LEU A 41 -9.07 12.95 -11.70
N SER A 42 -10.08 13.77 -11.36
CA SER A 42 -10.72 13.74 -10.05
C SER A 42 -11.32 12.39 -9.70
N ALA A 43 -12.07 11.79 -10.64
CA ALA A 43 -12.63 10.45 -10.47
C ALA A 43 -11.51 9.41 -10.27
N GLY A 44 -10.44 9.50 -11.05
CA GLY A 44 -9.25 8.65 -10.91
C GLY A 44 -8.58 8.78 -9.55
N MET A 45 -8.41 10.01 -9.02
CA MET A 45 -7.83 10.23 -7.69
C MET A 45 -8.74 9.67 -6.57
N LEU A 46 -10.05 9.92 -6.63
CA LEU A 46 -11.00 9.35 -5.67
C LEU A 46 -10.95 7.82 -5.66
N TRP A 47 -10.86 7.23 -6.85
CA TRP A 47 -10.79 5.79 -7.00
C TRP A 47 -9.45 5.21 -6.56
N PHE A 48 -8.33 5.89 -6.84
CA PHE A 48 -6.99 5.47 -6.41
C PHE A 48 -6.85 5.48 -4.88
N PHE A 49 -7.33 6.54 -4.23
CA PHE A 49 -7.26 6.70 -2.77
C PHE A 49 -8.44 6.07 -2.02
N ARG A 50 -9.20 5.19 -2.66
CA ARG A 50 -10.31 4.49 -2.01
C ARG A 50 -9.78 3.60 -0.88
N ASP A 51 -10.55 3.53 0.18
CA ASP A 51 -10.32 2.64 1.32
C ASP A 51 -11.64 1.93 1.65
N PRO A 52 -11.89 0.73 1.10
CA PRO A 52 -13.07 -0.05 1.46
C PRO A 52 -12.90 -0.69 2.84
N GLU A 53 -14.00 -0.82 3.59
CA GLU A 53 -14.03 -1.70 4.76
C GLU A 53 -13.92 -3.16 4.33
N ARG A 54 -13.30 -3.98 5.19
CA ARG A 54 -13.01 -5.39 4.93
C ARG A 54 -13.23 -6.18 6.21
N GLU A 55 -13.78 -7.37 6.05
CA GLU A 55 -13.70 -8.40 7.09
C GLU A 55 -12.28 -8.94 7.13
N VAL A 56 -11.73 -9.07 8.33
CA VAL A 56 -10.37 -9.58 8.50
C VAL A 56 -10.33 -11.05 8.12
N GLY A 57 -9.34 -11.41 7.30
CA GLY A 57 -9.15 -12.79 6.85
C GLY A 57 -8.67 -13.73 7.96
N THR A 58 -8.60 -15.01 7.63
CA THR A 58 -8.10 -16.06 8.52
C THR A 58 -6.63 -16.36 8.27
N GLY A 59 -5.90 -16.78 9.31
CA GLY A 59 -4.51 -17.21 9.23
C GLY A 59 -3.64 -16.45 10.22
N ARG A 60 -2.43 -16.97 10.48
CA ARG A 60 -1.52 -16.30 11.42
C ARG A 60 -0.91 -15.05 10.81
N VAL A 61 -0.69 -15.07 9.50
CA VAL A 61 -0.21 -13.92 8.74
C VAL A 61 -1.09 -13.69 7.52
N ILE A 62 -1.59 -12.48 7.36
CA ILE A 62 -2.39 -12.07 6.21
C ILE A 62 -1.67 -10.99 5.41
N SER A 63 -2.09 -10.83 4.17
CA SER A 63 -1.46 -9.94 3.22
C SER A 63 -1.59 -8.49 3.69
N PRO A 64 -0.50 -7.72 3.70
CA PRO A 64 -0.57 -6.30 4.03
C PRO A 64 -0.99 -5.42 2.84
N ALA A 65 -1.14 -5.99 1.65
CA ALA A 65 -1.33 -5.22 0.41
C ALA A 65 -2.31 -5.89 -0.58
N ASP A 66 -3.08 -5.07 -1.29
CA ASP A 66 -3.75 -5.50 -2.51
C ASP A 66 -2.75 -5.62 -3.63
N GLY A 67 -2.78 -6.71 -4.37
CA GLY A 67 -1.84 -6.87 -5.46
C GLY A 67 -1.75 -8.27 -6.02
N VAL A 68 -0.56 -8.58 -6.52
CA VAL A 68 -0.18 -9.88 -7.04
C VAL A 68 1.16 -10.26 -6.40
N VAL A 69 1.27 -11.49 -5.90
CA VAL A 69 2.55 -12.03 -5.42
C VAL A 69 3.54 -12.02 -6.59
N GLN A 70 4.56 -11.18 -6.50
CA GLN A 70 5.57 -10.98 -7.53
C GLN A 70 6.72 -11.97 -7.39
N SER A 71 7.19 -12.21 -6.17
CA SER A 71 8.23 -13.20 -5.88
C SER A 71 8.11 -13.75 -4.46
N ILE A 72 8.67 -14.94 -4.27
CA ILE A 72 8.83 -15.61 -2.98
C ILE A 72 10.29 -16.05 -2.91
N ASP A 73 11.05 -15.46 -2.00
CA ASP A 73 12.51 -15.60 -1.98
C ASP A 73 12.98 -16.01 -0.57
N ALA A 74 13.84 -17.03 -0.48
CA ALA A 74 14.53 -17.33 0.77
C ALA A 74 15.52 -16.21 1.10
N TRP A 75 15.54 -15.80 2.37
CA TRP A 75 16.39 -14.72 2.86
C TRP A 75 17.58 -15.27 3.67
N PRO A 76 18.76 -14.60 3.67
CA PRO A 76 19.96 -15.13 4.31
C PRO A 76 19.86 -15.43 5.81
N ASP A 77 18.93 -14.80 6.52
CA ASP A 77 18.68 -15.01 7.95
C ASP A 77 17.65 -16.12 8.24
N GLY A 78 17.27 -16.89 7.22
CA GLY A 78 16.31 -18.00 7.33
C GLY A 78 14.85 -17.57 7.21
N ARG A 79 14.56 -16.28 7.02
CA ARG A 79 13.20 -15.79 6.71
C ARG A 79 12.83 -16.09 5.26
N THR A 80 11.54 -16.02 4.95
CA THR A 80 11.04 -16.06 3.57
C THR A 80 10.38 -14.73 3.22
N ARG A 81 10.88 -14.06 2.18
CA ARG A 81 10.32 -12.81 1.67
C ARG A 81 9.18 -13.11 0.69
N VAL A 82 8.00 -12.54 0.96
CA VAL A 82 6.87 -12.51 0.02
C VAL A 82 6.72 -11.08 -0.48
N ALA A 83 7.03 -10.85 -1.76
CA ALA A 83 6.93 -9.53 -2.40
C ALA A 83 5.61 -9.40 -3.14
N ILE A 84 4.81 -8.38 -2.82
CA ILE A 84 3.47 -8.17 -3.40
C ILE A 84 3.47 -6.88 -4.20
N PHE A 85 3.30 -7.00 -5.52
CA PHE A 85 3.20 -5.85 -6.42
C PHE A 85 1.78 -5.27 -6.42
N MET A 86 1.69 -3.97 -6.19
CA MET A 86 0.45 -3.19 -6.21
C MET A 86 0.39 -2.42 -7.54
N SER A 87 -0.59 -2.73 -8.39
CA SER A 87 -0.88 -1.93 -9.57
C SER A 87 -1.57 -0.62 -9.18
N PRO A 88 -1.57 0.42 -10.03
CA PRO A 88 -2.36 1.63 -9.81
C PRO A 88 -3.85 1.36 -9.60
N LEU A 89 -4.31 0.17 -9.99
CA LEU A 89 -5.68 -0.25 -9.85
C LEU A 89 -6.05 -0.79 -8.46
N ASN A 90 -5.06 -1.10 -7.63
CA ASN A 90 -5.25 -1.69 -6.30
C ASN A 90 -5.56 -0.63 -5.24
N VAL A 91 -6.06 -1.06 -4.08
CA VAL A 91 -6.12 -0.20 -2.89
C VAL A 91 -4.72 -0.07 -2.31
N HIS A 92 -4.27 1.15 -2.10
CA HIS A 92 -2.90 1.44 -1.64
C HIS A 92 -2.79 1.67 -0.13
N VAL A 93 -3.89 1.49 0.61
CA VAL A 93 -3.86 1.40 2.06
C VAL A 93 -3.32 0.04 2.47
N ASN A 94 -2.26 0.03 3.26
CA ASN A 94 -1.66 -1.18 3.78
C ASN A 94 -2.11 -1.47 5.21
N ARG A 95 -2.13 -2.76 5.53
CA ARG A 95 -2.69 -3.27 6.77
C ARG A 95 -1.66 -4.10 7.54
N ALA A 96 -1.80 -4.13 8.87
CA ALA A 96 -0.99 -4.97 9.73
C ALA A 96 -1.19 -6.45 9.35
N PRO A 97 -0.11 -7.20 9.05
CA PRO A 97 -0.24 -8.58 8.60
C PRO A 97 -0.62 -9.55 9.73
N LEU A 98 -0.42 -9.16 10.99
CA LEU A 98 -0.74 -9.93 12.19
C LEU A 98 -0.82 -8.98 13.41
N PRO A 99 -1.40 -9.41 14.55
CA PRO A 99 -1.47 -8.57 15.73
C PRO A 99 -0.11 -8.50 16.41
N GLY A 100 0.21 -7.35 17.03
CA GLY A 100 1.47 -7.16 17.70
C GLY A 100 1.77 -5.72 18.08
N THR A 101 2.99 -5.46 18.54
CA THR A 101 3.48 -4.11 18.84
C THR A 101 4.41 -3.65 17.73
N VAL A 102 4.14 -2.50 17.13
CA VAL A 102 5.05 -1.87 16.17
C VAL A 102 6.29 -1.40 16.93
N THR A 103 7.43 -2.05 16.73
CA THR A 103 8.68 -1.71 17.44
C THR A 103 9.50 -0.66 16.70
N SER A 104 9.40 -0.62 15.37
CA SER A 104 10.10 0.35 14.53
C SER A 104 9.28 0.76 13.31
N VAL A 105 9.44 2.01 12.89
CA VAL A 105 8.93 2.59 11.64
C VAL A 105 10.03 3.48 11.07
N GLU A 106 10.92 2.92 10.27
CA GLU A 106 12.10 3.60 9.76
C GLU A 106 11.90 4.04 8.31
N HIS A 107 12.04 5.35 8.05
CA HIS A 107 12.06 5.87 6.70
C HIS A 107 13.48 5.82 6.13
N VAL A 108 13.63 5.17 4.98
CA VAL A 108 14.89 5.09 4.24
C VAL A 108 14.72 5.83 2.93
N ALA A 109 15.50 6.91 2.76
CA ALA A 109 15.55 7.66 1.51
C ALA A 109 16.19 6.80 0.40
N GLY A 110 15.69 6.95 -0.83
CA GLY A 110 16.18 6.15 -1.95
C GLY A 110 15.75 6.71 -3.31
N GLY A 111 16.02 5.93 -4.35
CA GLY A 111 15.70 6.24 -5.74
C GLY A 111 14.21 6.09 -6.08
N PHE A 112 13.95 6.19 -7.39
CA PHE A 112 12.61 6.32 -7.96
C PHE A 112 12.42 5.46 -9.22
N VAL A 113 12.91 4.23 -9.20
CA VAL A 113 12.68 3.31 -10.33
C VAL A 113 11.30 2.65 -10.22
N PRO A 114 10.68 2.17 -11.32
CA PRO A 114 9.44 1.40 -11.24
C PRO A 114 9.60 0.13 -10.38
N ALA A 115 8.65 -0.21 -9.50
CA ALA A 115 8.86 -1.30 -8.54
C ALA A 115 8.80 -2.73 -9.10
N PHE A 116 8.52 -2.88 -10.40
CA PHE A 116 8.72 -4.16 -11.09
C PHE A 116 10.18 -4.36 -11.55
N ASN A 117 11.03 -3.34 -11.44
CA ASN A 117 12.46 -3.46 -11.71
C ASN A 117 13.18 -3.97 -10.45
N LYS A 118 14.21 -4.81 -10.63
CA LYS A 118 15.08 -5.30 -9.56
C LYS A 118 15.76 -4.17 -8.77
N ASP A 119 16.06 -3.05 -9.44
CA ASP A 119 16.69 -1.89 -8.79
C ASP A 119 15.78 -1.17 -7.77
N SER A 120 14.50 -1.56 -7.68
CA SER A 120 13.54 -0.94 -6.77
C SER A 120 13.80 -1.21 -5.29
N ASP A 121 14.66 -2.16 -4.96
CA ASP A 121 15.15 -2.36 -3.59
C ASP A 121 15.91 -1.12 -3.07
N GLN A 122 16.43 -0.29 -3.98
CA GLN A 122 17.09 0.98 -3.68
C GLN A 122 16.13 2.18 -3.65
N ASN A 123 14.83 1.96 -3.86
CA ASN A 123 13.87 3.05 -3.78
C ASN A 123 13.64 3.51 -2.34
N GLU A 124 13.04 4.68 -2.25
CA GLU A 124 12.46 5.14 -1.00
C GLU A 124 11.52 4.09 -0.40
N ARG A 125 11.72 3.78 0.87
CA ARG A 125 10.97 2.75 1.58
C ARG A 125 10.72 3.12 3.04
N VAL A 126 9.73 2.47 3.63
CA VAL A 126 9.53 2.44 5.08
C VAL A 126 9.64 0.99 5.54
N VAL A 127 10.57 0.76 6.47
CA VAL A 127 10.80 -0.54 7.11
C VAL A 127 10.04 -0.55 8.44
N TRP A 128 9.23 -1.59 8.62
CA TRP A 128 8.42 -1.81 9.81
C TRP A 128 8.92 -3.07 10.50
N HIS A 129 9.02 -3.00 11.82
CA HIS A 129 9.19 -4.18 12.67
C HIS A 129 8.00 -4.32 13.60
N PHE A 130 7.51 -5.55 13.73
CA PHE A 130 6.42 -5.92 14.61
C PHE A 130 6.94 -6.98 15.59
N ASP A 131 6.82 -6.71 16.88
CA ASP A 131 6.97 -7.71 17.92
C ASP A 131 5.64 -8.45 18.09
N THR A 132 5.66 -9.75 17.82
CA THR A 132 4.45 -10.59 17.69
C THR A 132 4.67 -11.93 18.37
N GLU A 133 3.59 -12.70 18.57
CA GLU A 133 3.70 -14.07 19.10
C GLU A 133 4.47 -15.03 18.19
N LEU A 134 4.60 -14.71 16.89
CA LEU A 134 5.40 -15.48 15.94
C LEU A 134 6.88 -15.03 15.90
N GLY A 135 7.26 -14.05 16.72
CA GLY A 135 8.55 -13.39 16.69
C GLY A 135 8.53 -12.08 15.90
N ASP A 136 9.72 -11.56 15.59
CA ASP A 136 9.87 -10.33 14.80
C ASP A 136 9.39 -10.56 13.35
N ILE A 137 8.42 -9.77 12.93
CA ILE A 137 8.00 -9.70 11.53
C ILE A 137 8.47 -8.36 10.96
N GLU A 138 9.16 -8.43 9.83
CA GLU A 138 9.56 -7.25 9.07
C GLU A 138 8.63 -7.08 7.88
N MET A 139 8.17 -5.84 7.68
CA MET A 139 7.42 -5.44 6.49
C MET A 139 8.07 -4.21 5.88
N VAL A 140 8.27 -4.21 4.57
CA VAL A 140 8.87 -3.09 3.85
C VAL A 140 7.89 -2.57 2.83
N GLN A 141 7.49 -1.31 3.00
CA GLN A 141 6.73 -0.57 1.99
C GLN A 141 7.70 0.12 1.06
N ILE A 142 7.55 -0.08 -0.26
CA ILE A 142 8.48 0.45 -1.25
C ILE A 142 7.73 1.39 -2.20
N ALA A 143 8.15 2.65 -2.21
CA ALA A 143 7.59 3.66 -3.08
C ALA A 143 8.10 3.46 -4.52
N GLY A 144 7.26 3.83 -5.49
CA GLY A 144 7.62 3.87 -6.91
C GLY A 144 8.33 5.19 -7.26
N ALA A 145 8.16 5.64 -8.51
CA ALA A 145 9.00 6.65 -9.14
C ALA A 145 8.91 8.11 -8.64
N VAL A 146 8.47 8.37 -7.40
CA VAL A 146 8.36 9.73 -6.86
C VAL A 146 8.54 9.76 -5.34
N ALA A 147 9.17 10.82 -4.83
CA ALA A 147 9.56 11.00 -3.42
C ALA A 147 8.42 11.25 -2.42
N ARG A 148 8.65 10.85 -1.16
CA ARG A 148 7.88 11.11 0.09
C ARG A 148 6.43 10.65 0.04
N ARG A 149 6.25 9.42 -0.42
CA ARG A 149 4.93 8.86 -0.76
C ARG A 149 4.37 7.87 0.25
N ILE A 150 5.19 7.36 1.16
CA ILE A 150 4.72 6.45 2.20
C ILE A 150 4.26 7.27 3.41
N VAL A 151 3.04 7.00 3.86
CA VAL A 151 2.39 7.70 4.96
C VAL A 151 2.08 6.70 6.06
N PRO A 152 2.95 6.58 7.07
CA PRO A 152 2.62 5.86 8.29
C PRO A 152 1.39 6.48 8.98
N TYR A 153 0.46 5.63 9.44
CA TYR A 153 -0.70 6.06 10.22
C TYR A 153 -0.49 5.90 11.72
N VAL A 154 0.38 4.95 12.09
CA VAL A 154 0.78 4.61 13.45
C VAL A 154 2.29 4.80 13.62
N ALA A 155 2.74 4.90 14.87
CA ALA A 155 4.15 5.07 15.23
C ALA A 155 4.67 3.87 16.01
N ALA A 156 5.99 3.78 16.19
CA ALA A 156 6.60 2.82 17.10
C ALA A 156 5.99 2.93 18.52
N GLY A 157 5.85 1.80 19.20
CA GLY A 157 5.14 1.64 20.47
C GLY A 157 3.64 1.40 20.34
N THR A 158 3.05 1.50 19.14
CA THR A 158 1.61 1.28 18.94
C THR A 158 1.30 -0.21 18.87
N LYS A 159 0.30 -0.67 19.63
CA LYS A 159 -0.30 -2.00 19.44
C LYS A 159 -1.27 -1.96 18.28
N VAL A 160 -1.20 -2.96 17.40
CA VAL A 160 -2.07 -3.08 16.22
C VAL A 160 -2.75 -4.44 16.21
N GLU A 161 -3.99 -4.46 15.76
CA GLU A 161 -4.73 -5.68 15.49
C GLU A 161 -4.47 -6.19 14.07
N GLN A 162 -4.68 -7.49 13.84
CA GLN A 162 -4.53 -8.06 12.50
C GLN A 162 -5.51 -7.39 11.51
N GLY A 163 -5.00 -6.96 10.36
CA GLY A 163 -5.80 -6.26 9.35
C GLY A 163 -6.05 -4.78 9.65
N GLU A 164 -5.55 -4.23 10.76
CA GLU A 164 -5.64 -2.81 11.07
C GLU A 164 -4.88 -1.95 10.04
N ARG A 165 -5.38 -0.77 9.72
CA ARG A 165 -4.76 0.14 8.74
C ARG A 165 -3.52 0.81 9.33
N ILE A 166 -2.35 0.53 8.77
CA ILE A 166 -1.06 1.03 9.30
C ILE A 166 -0.44 2.12 8.43
N GLY A 167 -0.83 2.23 7.17
CA GLY A 167 -0.31 3.29 6.31
C GLY A 167 -0.88 3.31 4.90
N LEU A 168 -0.35 4.22 4.10
CA LEU A 168 -0.66 4.40 2.68
C LEU A 168 0.62 4.54 1.88
N ILE A 169 0.71 3.84 0.75
CA ILE A 169 1.74 4.09 -0.25
C ILE A 169 1.10 4.89 -1.39
N ARG A 170 1.32 6.21 -1.43
CA ARG A 170 0.83 7.01 -2.56
C ARG A 170 1.53 6.54 -3.83
N PHE A 171 0.80 6.12 -4.85
CA PHE A 171 1.35 5.80 -6.18
C PHE A 171 2.61 4.91 -6.18
N GLY A 172 2.77 4.07 -5.17
CA GLY A 172 3.86 3.10 -5.06
C GLY A 172 3.30 1.69 -5.12
N SER A 173 4.18 0.72 -5.24
CA SER A 173 3.82 -0.45 -6.02
C SER A 173 4.37 -1.76 -5.48
N ARG A 174 4.92 -1.78 -4.26
CA ARG A 174 5.32 -3.05 -3.64
C ARG A 174 5.29 -3.01 -2.12
N VAL A 175 4.86 -4.12 -1.53
CA VAL A 175 5.05 -4.41 -0.11
C VAL A 175 5.69 -5.78 0.03
N ASP A 176 6.79 -5.81 0.76
CA ASP A 176 7.52 -7.03 1.07
C ASP A 176 7.21 -7.42 2.51
N THR A 177 6.92 -8.69 2.75
CA THR A 177 6.72 -9.26 4.09
C THR A 177 7.74 -10.36 4.31
N TYR A 178 8.52 -10.27 5.37
CA TYR A 178 9.50 -11.28 5.73
C TYR A 178 8.90 -12.17 6.81
N LEU A 179 8.50 -13.38 6.41
CA LEU A 179 7.93 -14.36 7.31
C LEU A 179 9.04 -14.97 8.18
N PRO A 180 8.83 -15.09 9.50
CA PRO A 180 9.84 -15.61 10.41
C PRO A 180 10.15 -17.08 10.12
N ALA A 181 11.34 -17.53 10.55
CA ALA A 181 11.76 -18.91 10.37
C ALA A 181 10.73 -19.89 10.98
N GLY A 182 10.36 -20.93 10.24
CA GLY A 182 9.35 -21.91 10.65
C GLY A 182 7.92 -21.58 10.23
N VAL A 183 7.66 -20.40 9.65
CA VAL A 183 6.38 -20.09 8.99
C VAL A 183 6.47 -20.45 7.52
N GLU A 184 5.73 -21.48 7.10
CA GLU A 184 5.66 -21.89 5.69
C GLU A 184 4.76 -20.96 4.86
N VAL A 185 5.18 -20.64 3.64
CA VAL A 185 4.41 -19.78 2.73
C VAL A 185 3.20 -20.51 2.14
N GLY A 186 2.02 -19.92 2.30
CA GLY A 186 0.72 -20.43 1.83
C GLY A 186 0.21 -19.81 0.53
N VAL A 187 1.02 -18.99 -0.14
CA VAL A 187 0.68 -18.33 -1.42
C VAL A 187 1.68 -18.69 -2.52
N GLU A 188 1.27 -18.47 -3.77
CA GLU A 188 2.08 -18.74 -4.95
C GLU A 188 2.36 -17.47 -5.76
N VAL A 189 3.47 -17.45 -6.49
CA VAL A 189 3.78 -16.36 -7.44
C VAL A 189 2.67 -16.24 -8.48
N GLY A 190 2.19 -15.02 -8.73
CA GLY A 190 1.05 -14.75 -9.60
C GLY A 190 -0.31 -14.75 -8.91
N GLN A 191 -0.38 -15.19 -7.64
CA GLN A 191 -1.63 -15.16 -6.88
C GLN A 191 -2.05 -13.71 -6.54
N LYS A 192 -3.33 -13.41 -6.74
CA LYS A 192 -3.90 -12.13 -6.31
C LYS A 192 -4.08 -12.10 -4.80
N THR A 193 -3.71 -10.98 -4.18
CA THR A 193 -3.90 -10.75 -2.75
C THR A 193 -4.80 -9.54 -2.49
N THR A 194 -5.49 -9.59 -1.36
CA THR A 194 -6.28 -8.47 -0.82
C THR A 194 -5.76 -8.17 0.59
N ALA A 195 -5.38 -6.91 0.83
CA ALA A 195 -4.85 -6.48 2.12
C ALA A 195 -5.83 -6.75 3.26
N GLY A 196 -5.35 -7.31 4.37
CA GLY A 196 -6.18 -7.64 5.52
C GLY A 196 -7.12 -8.82 5.30
N VAL A 197 -6.99 -9.59 4.20
CA VAL A 197 -7.89 -10.71 3.89
C VAL A 197 -7.13 -11.95 3.46
N THR A 198 -6.23 -11.84 2.47
CA THR A 198 -5.58 -13.03 1.90
C THR A 198 -4.53 -13.58 2.87
N ARG A 199 -4.69 -14.82 3.30
CA ARG A 199 -3.69 -15.54 4.09
C ARG A 199 -2.35 -15.67 3.36
N LEU A 200 -1.23 -15.53 4.08
CA LEU A 200 0.13 -15.69 3.57
C LEU A 200 0.84 -16.95 4.08
N ASP A 201 0.46 -17.51 5.23
CA ASP A 201 1.05 -18.71 5.82
C ASP A 201 0.27 -19.99 5.50
N ARG A 202 0.93 -21.16 5.60
CA ARG A 202 0.24 -22.46 5.67
C ARG A 202 -0.21 -22.78 7.10
N ASP A 203 -1.19 -23.68 7.19
CA ASP A 203 -1.61 -24.30 8.46
C ASP A 203 -0.49 -25.10 9.11
#